data_AF-A0A7L1GBE3-F1
#
_entry.id   AF-A0A7L1GBE3-F1
#
_cell.length_a   1.000
_cell.length_b   1.000
_cell.length_c   1.000
_cell.angle_alpha   90.00
_cell.angle_beta   90.00
_cell.angle_gamma   90.00
#
_symmetry.space_group_name_H-M   'P 1'
#
loop_
_entity.id
_entity.type
_entity.pdbx_description
1 polymer ?
#
loop_
_entity_poly.entity_id
_entity_poly.type
_entity_poly.pdbx_seq_one_letter_code
_entity_poly.pdbx_strand_id
1 'polypeptide(L)'
;LRHDPICRKVFNKKRKPFNSLKQRLQGTEITTVKTKPSQKKQPEKKSNWRQHHEDFINAIRSARQATKALKEGRPLPPPPPPSINADYIQCPHCSRRFNEAAAQRHMKFCEEQAARRAFAAKATRQ
;
A
#
# COMPACT_ATOMS: atom_id res chain seq x y z
N LEU A 1 27.48 11.74 43.25
CA LEU A 1 26.96 11.00 42.08
C LEU A 1 27.84 9.77 41.82
N ARG A 2 27.39 8.55 42.17
CA ARG A 2 28.19 7.32 41.96
C ARG A 2 28.22 6.83 40.49
N HIS A 3 27.30 7.31 39.64
CA HIS A 3 27.13 6.83 38.27
C HIS A 3 27.99 7.55 37.22
N ASP A 4 28.55 8.74 37.54
CA ASP A 4 29.34 9.56 36.60
C ASP A 4 30.51 8.82 35.94
N PRO A 5 31.29 7.97 36.64
CA PRO A 5 32.40 7.25 36.02
C PRO A 5 31.93 6.22 34.99
N ILE A 6 30.74 5.64 35.19
CA ILE A 6 30.17 4.63 34.29
C ILE A 6 29.54 5.31 33.09
N CYS A 7 28.81 6.41 33.31
CA CYS A 7 28.16 7.18 32.26
C CYS A 7 29.19 7.67 31.22
N ARG A 8 30.29 8.31 31.67
CA ARG A 8 31.38 8.75 30.79
C ARG A 8 32.04 7.59 30.02
N LYS A 9 32.22 6.43 30.66
CA LYS A 9 32.81 5.24 30.00
C LYS A 9 31.89 4.62 28.94
N VAL A 10 30.57 4.65 29.14
CA VAL A 10 29.60 4.05 28.22
C VAL A 10 29.40 4.91 26.97
N PHE A 11 29.37 6.24 27.12
CA PHE A 11 29.13 7.15 26.00
C PHE A 11 30.40 7.47 25.18
N ASN A 12 31.59 7.42 25.77
CA ASN A 12 32.84 7.69 25.04
C ASN A 12 33.39 6.47 24.28
N LYS A 13 32.88 5.25 24.55
CA LYS A 13 33.28 4.04 23.83
C LYS A 13 32.32 3.78 22.65
N LYS A 14 32.84 3.82 21.42
CA LYS A 14 32.10 3.36 20.24
C LYS A 14 31.86 1.85 20.36
N ARG A 15 30.62 1.45 20.64
CA ARG A 15 30.24 0.02 20.65
C ARG A 15 30.29 -0.51 19.22
N LYS A 16 30.72 -1.77 19.07
CA LYS A 16 30.66 -2.47 17.79
C LYS A 16 29.17 -2.57 17.37
N PRO A 17 28.82 -2.23 16.12
CA PRO A 17 27.47 -2.44 15.61
C PRO A 17 27.04 -3.89 15.82
N PHE A 18 25.88 -4.07 16.42
CA PHE A 18 25.32 -5.38 16.65
C PHE A 18 24.95 -6.03 15.31
N ASN A 19 25.52 -7.20 15.02
CA ASN A 19 25.18 -7.94 13.82
C ASN A 19 24.24 -9.10 14.18
N SER A 20 22.95 -8.91 13.92
CA SER A 20 21.90 -9.89 14.24
C SER A 20 22.09 -11.23 13.52
N LEU A 21 22.63 -11.23 12.31
CA LEU A 21 22.92 -12.45 11.57
C LEU A 21 24.01 -13.25 12.28
N LYS A 22 25.13 -12.60 12.63
CA LYS A 22 26.22 -13.25 13.38
C LYS A 22 25.73 -13.83 14.71
N GLN A 23 24.91 -13.09 15.45
CA GLN A 23 24.37 -13.59 16.72
C GLN A 23 23.43 -14.79 16.54
N ARG A 24 22.60 -14.82 15.49
CA ARG A 24 21.75 -15.99 15.20
C ARG A 24 22.53 -17.23 14.77
N LEU A 25 23.69 -17.03 14.13
CA LEU A 25 24.53 -18.13 13.65
C LEU A 25 25.46 -18.70 14.74
N GLN A 26 25.70 -17.93 15.80
CA GLN A 26 26.55 -18.35 16.91
C GLN A 26 25.92 -19.54 17.65
N GLY A 27 26.60 -20.70 17.65
CA GLY A 27 26.11 -21.92 18.30
C GLY A 27 25.20 -22.80 17.41
N THR A 28 25.10 -22.49 16.12
CA THR A 28 24.39 -23.34 15.14
C THR A 28 25.35 -23.84 14.07
N GLU A 29 25.26 -25.12 13.67
CA GLU A 29 26.04 -25.74 12.56
C GLU A 29 25.67 -25.19 11.16
N ILE A 30 24.78 -24.19 11.10
CA ILE A 30 24.24 -23.64 9.85
C ILE A 30 25.23 -22.61 9.30
N THR A 31 26.20 -23.04 8.52
CA THR A 31 27.26 -22.17 7.97
C THR A 31 26.76 -21.15 6.94
N THR A 32 25.60 -21.35 6.31
CA THR A 32 25.12 -20.45 5.25
C THR A 32 23.59 -20.35 5.20
N VAL A 33 23.03 -19.36 5.89
CA VAL A 33 21.67 -18.88 5.54
C VAL A 33 21.82 -18.06 4.27
N LYS A 34 21.52 -18.67 3.11
CA LYS A 34 21.50 -18.00 1.81
C LYS A 34 20.46 -16.88 1.86
N THR A 35 20.88 -15.68 2.21
CA THR A 35 20.07 -14.48 2.06
C THR A 35 19.69 -14.39 0.60
N LYS A 36 18.39 -14.51 0.30
CA LYS A 36 17.88 -14.29 -1.06
C LYS A 36 18.45 -12.96 -1.55
N PRO A 37 19.05 -12.91 -2.76
CA PRO A 37 19.55 -11.65 -3.29
C PRO A 37 18.41 -10.65 -3.26
N SER A 38 18.68 -9.46 -2.71
CA SER A 38 17.76 -8.33 -2.72
C SER A 38 17.23 -8.22 -4.14
N GLN A 39 15.91 -8.38 -4.29
CA GLN A 39 15.27 -8.27 -5.60
C GLN A 39 15.76 -6.99 -6.26
N LYS A 40 16.18 -7.09 -7.53
CA LYS A 40 16.60 -5.94 -8.34
C LYS A 40 15.62 -4.81 -8.09
N LYS A 41 16.11 -3.64 -7.64
CA LYS A 41 15.28 -2.47 -7.39
C LYS A 41 14.45 -2.23 -8.64
N GLN A 42 13.16 -2.52 -8.55
CA GLN A 42 12.19 -2.13 -9.57
C GLN A 42 12.34 -0.62 -9.77
N PRO A 43 12.19 -0.09 -10.99
CA PRO A 43 12.26 1.34 -11.24
C PRO A 43 11.33 2.04 -10.24
N GLU A 44 11.89 2.96 -9.45
CA GLU A 44 11.13 3.68 -8.43
C GLU A 44 9.98 4.41 -9.11
N LYS A 45 8.76 3.91 -8.88
CA LYS A 45 7.56 4.61 -9.35
C LYS A 45 7.53 5.95 -8.64
N LYS A 46 7.36 7.02 -9.41
CA LYS A 46 7.23 8.38 -8.88
C LYS A 46 6.05 8.37 -7.90
N SER A 47 6.34 8.55 -6.61
CA SER A 47 5.32 8.55 -5.57
C SER A 47 4.40 9.75 -5.78
N ASN A 48 3.11 9.48 -5.93
CA ASN A 48 2.09 10.52 -6.13
C ASN A 48 1.60 11.10 -4.78
N TRP A 49 2.49 11.15 -3.78
CA TRP A 49 2.18 11.48 -2.39
C TRP A 49 1.44 12.81 -2.22
N ARG A 50 1.82 13.86 -2.95
CA ARG A 50 1.15 15.17 -2.86
C ARG A 50 -0.32 15.06 -3.22
N GLN A 51 -0.64 14.33 -4.30
CA GLN A 51 -2.01 14.11 -4.73
C GLN A 51 -2.80 13.29 -3.71
N HIS A 52 -2.23 12.18 -3.20
CA HIS A 52 -2.89 11.40 -2.15
C HIS A 52 -3.13 12.19 -0.86
N HIS A 53 -2.18 13.05 -0.50
CA HIS A 53 -2.32 13.92 0.66
C HIS A 53 -3.44 14.95 0.45
N GLU A 54 -3.48 15.62 -0.70
CA GLU A 54 -4.53 16.58 -1.04
C GLU A 54 -5.91 15.92 -1.08
N ASP A 55 -6.03 14.75 -1.70
CA ASP A 55 -7.27 13.97 -1.74
C ASP A 55 -7.77 13.61 -0.34
N PHE A 56 -6.86 13.16 0.53
CA PHE A 56 -7.18 12.85 1.92
C PHE A 56 -7.67 14.09 2.70
N ILE A 57 -6.97 15.22 2.56
CA ILE A 57 -7.36 16.47 3.22
C ILE A 57 -8.72 16.96 2.70
N ASN A 58 -8.97 16.87 1.40
CA ASN A 58 -10.24 17.24 0.80
C ASN A 58 -11.39 16.35 1.26
N ALA A 59 -11.17 15.04 1.40
CA ALA A 59 -12.15 14.11 1.97
C ALA A 59 -12.52 14.45 3.41
N ILE A 60 -11.54 14.84 4.24
CA ILE A 60 -11.82 15.29 5.61
C ILE A 60 -12.62 16.59 5.64
N ARG A 61 -12.26 17.56 4.79
CA ARG A 61 -12.97 18.85 4.72
C ARG A 61 -14.42 18.67 4.28
N SER A 62 -14.67 17.86 3.24
CA SER A 62 -16.02 17.60 2.75
C SER A 62 -16.88 16.88 3.80
N ALA A 63 -16.31 15.90 4.50
CA ALA A 63 -17.00 15.21 5.58
C ALA A 63 -17.41 16.18 6.71
N ARG A 64 -16.51 17.08 7.13
CA ARG A 64 -16.82 18.11 8.12
C ARG A 64 -17.92 19.07 7.66
N GLN A 65 -17.91 19.47 6.40
CA GLN A 65 -18.95 20.33 5.82
C GLN A 65 -20.31 19.62 5.79
N ALA A 66 -20.34 18.34 5.45
CA ALA A 66 -21.57 17.54 5.49
C ALA A 66 -22.12 17.43 6.92
N THR A 67 -21.27 17.16 7.92
CA THR A 67 -21.69 17.12 9.33
C THR A 67 -22.23 18.48 9.81
N LYS A 68 -21.60 19.58 9.38
CA LYS A 68 -22.07 20.93 9.71
C LYS A 68 -23.45 21.22 9.09
N ALA A 69 -23.63 20.90 7.80
CA ALA A 69 -24.91 21.10 7.11
C ALA A 69 -26.04 20.29 7.77
N LEU A 70 -25.78 19.04 8.16
CA LEU A 70 -26.72 18.21 8.90
C LEU A 70 -27.13 18.84 10.25
N LYS A 71 -26.17 19.40 10.99
CA LYS A 71 -26.45 20.07 12.27
C LYS A 71 -27.26 21.36 12.10
N GLU A 72 -26.99 22.11 11.04
CA GLU A 72 -27.65 23.39 10.74
C GLU A 72 -28.99 23.22 10.00
N GLY A 73 -29.40 21.98 9.68
CA GLY A 73 -30.62 21.70 8.91
C GLY A 73 -30.56 22.19 7.46
N ARG A 74 -29.37 22.45 6.93
CA ARG A 74 -29.14 22.92 5.56
C ARG A 74 -29.01 21.72 4.62
N PRO A 75 -29.43 21.81 3.34
CA PRO A 75 -29.21 20.75 2.36
C PRO A 75 -27.75 20.28 2.34
N LEU A 76 -27.58 18.96 2.25
CA LEU A 76 -26.27 18.30 2.20
C LEU A 76 -25.45 18.85 1.01
N PRO A 77 -24.15 19.16 1.21
CA PRO A 77 -23.28 19.52 0.10
C PRO A 77 -23.18 18.34 -0.88
N PRO A 78 -23.04 18.61 -2.19
CA PRO A 78 -22.89 17.54 -3.18
C PRO A 78 -21.65 16.69 -2.85
N PRO A 79 -21.71 15.36 -3.07
CA PRO A 79 -20.59 14.49 -2.78
C PRO A 79 -19.36 14.90 -3.60
N PRO A 80 -18.15 14.91 -2.99
CA PRO A 80 -16.93 15.24 -3.72
C PRO A 80 -16.74 14.26 -4.89
N PRO A 81 -16.19 14.71 -6.03
CA PRO A 81 -15.92 13.84 -7.16
C PRO A 81 -15.00 12.69 -6.74
N PRO A 82 -15.20 11.47 -7.27
CA PRO A 82 -14.38 10.32 -6.92
C PRO A 82 -12.93 10.59 -7.31
N SER A 83 -12.01 10.52 -6.33
CA SER A 83 -10.57 10.60 -6.60
C SER A 83 -10.15 9.43 -7.48
N ILE A 84 -9.64 9.76 -8.66
CA ILE A 84 -9.09 8.80 -9.61
C ILE A 84 -7.62 8.64 -9.27
N ASN A 85 -7.30 7.61 -8.47
CA ASN A 85 -5.90 7.23 -8.23
C ASN A 85 -5.24 6.88 -9.58
N ALA A 86 -4.21 7.64 -9.96
CA ALA A 86 -3.48 7.46 -11.21
C ALA A 86 -2.79 6.09 -11.32
N ASP A 87 -2.47 5.47 -10.17
CA ASP A 87 -1.78 4.17 -10.11
C ASP A 87 -2.69 2.96 -10.37
N TYR A 88 -4.01 3.18 -10.50
CA TYR A 88 -4.95 2.08 -10.68
C TYR A 88 -5.21 1.82 -12.16
N ILE A 89 -5.05 0.56 -12.55
CA ILE A 89 -5.29 0.07 -13.90
C ILE A 89 -6.75 -0.36 -14.01
N GLN A 90 -7.43 0.09 -15.05
CA GLN A 90 -8.82 -0.30 -15.34
C GLN A 90 -8.86 -1.62 -16.11
N CYS A 91 -9.70 -2.55 -15.67
CA CYS A 91 -9.96 -3.79 -16.39
C CYS A 91 -10.84 -3.52 -17.63
N PRO A 92 -10.47 -4.00 -18.84
CA PRO A 92 -11.26 -3.80 -20.05
C PRO A 92 -12.58 -4.60 -20.06
N HIS A 93 -12.68 -5.68 -19.27
CA HIS A 93 -13.85 -6.57 -19.29
C HIS A 93 -14.95 -6.20 -18.29
N CYS A 94 -14.59 -5.63 -17.13
CA CYS A 94 -15.56 -5.31 -16.08
C CYS A 94 -15.50 -3.87 -15.57
N SER A 95 -14.69 -3.01 -16.21
CA SER A 95 -14.45 -1.60 -15.86
C SER A 95 -14.02 -1.30 -14.41
N ARG A 96 -13.78 -2.32 -13.58
CA ARG A 96 -13.23 -2.17 -12.23
C ARG A 96 -11.76 -1.76 -12.29
N ARG A 97 -11.35 -0.95 -11.32
CA ARG A 97 -9.98 -0.41 -11.17
C ARG A 97 -9.24 -1.14 -10.06
N PHE A 98 -7.99 -1.54 -10.32
CA PHE A 98 -7.16 -2.28 -9.38
C PHE A 98 -5.73 -1.71 -9.34
N ASN A 99 -5.01 -1.91 -8.24
CA ASN A 99 -3.56 -1.73 -8.24
C ASN A 99 -2.89 -2.74 -9.19
N GLU A 100 -1.66 -2.48 -9.63
CA GLU A 100 -0.97 -3.31 -10.63
C GLU A 100 -0.92 -4.81 -10.29
N ALA A 101 -0.55 -5.18 -9.07
CA ALA A 101 -0.44 -6.58 -8.67
C ALA A 101 -1.81 -7.29 -8.64
N ALA A 102 -2.85 -6.59 -8.19
CA ALA A 102 -4.21 -7.09 -8.23
C ALA A 102 -4.76 -7.13 -9.66
N ALA A 103 -4.45 -6.14 -10.49
CA ALA A 103 -4.83 -6.07 -11.89
C ALA A 103 -4.26 -7.26 -12.67
N GLN A 104 -2.98 -7.60 -12.48
CA GLN A 104 -2.35 -8.76 -13.12
C GLN A 104 -3.08 -10.08 -12.83
N ARG A 105 -3.53 -10.30 -11.59
CA ARG A 105 -4.31 -11.49 -11.23
C ARG A 105 -5.76 -11.40 -11.71
N HIS A 106 -6.35 -10.21 -11.60
CA HIS A 106 -7.75 -9.98 -11.93
C HIS A 106 -8.02 -10.09 -13.44
N MET A 107 -7.16 -9.51 -14.28
CA MET A 107 -7.35 -9.46 -15.73
C MET A 107 -7.53 -10.85 -16.33
N LYS A 108 -6.66 -11.79 -15.97
CA LYS A 108 -6.73 -13.19 -16.45
C LYS A 108 -8.07 -13.85 -16.11
N PHE A 109 -8.47 -13.79 -14.85
CA PHE A 109 -9.74 -14.37 -14.40
C PHE A 109 -10.96 -13.65 -15.00
N CYS A 110 -10.89 -12.33 -15.10
CA CYS A 110 -12.00 -11.53 -15.57
C CYS A 110 -12.25 -11.71 -17.07
N GLU A 111 -11.20 -11.93 -17.86
CA GLU A 111 -11.29 -12.28 -19.28
C GLU A 111 -12.04 -13.61 -19.47
N GLU A 112 -11.62 -14.67 -18.76
CA GLU A 112 -12.27 -15.98 -18.81
C GLU A 112 -13.74 -15.91 -18.39
N GLN A 113 -14.04 -15.19 -17.31
CA GLN A 113 -15.41 -15.01 -16.85
C GLN A 113 -16.25 -14.18 -17.81
N ALA A 114 -15.67 -13.17 -18.46
CA ALA A 114 -16.37 -12.38 -19.47
C ALA A 114 -16.72 -13.24 -20.69
N ALA A 115 -15.79 -14.09 -21.15
CA ALA A 115 -16.06 -15.04 -22.23
C ALA A 115 -17.20 -16.00 -21.87
N ARG A 116 -17.12 -16.65 -20.69
CA ARG A 116 -18.19 -17.56 -20.22
C ARG A 116 -19.55 -16.88 -20.12
N ARG A 117 -19.60 -15.66 -19.58
CA ARG A 117 -20.84 -14.86 -19.50
C ARG A 117 -21.40 -14.53 -20.88
N ALA A 118 -20.54 -14.20 -21.85
CA ALA A 118 -20.97 -13.93 -23.22
C ALA A 118 -21.55 -15.18 -23.90
N PHE A 119 -20.98 -16.36 -23.68
CA PHE A 119 -21.55 -17.62 -24.17
C PHE A 119 -22.88 -17.95 -23.50
N ALA A 120 -22.97 -17.81 -22.17
CA ALA A 120 -24.21 -18.02 -21.44
C ALA A 120 -25.33 -17.07 -21.92
N ALA A 121 -25.03 -15.79 -22.09
CA ALA A 121 -25.99 -14.80 -22.57
C ALA A 121 -26.49 -15.10 -24.00
N LYS A 122 -25.67 -15.73 -24.85
CA LYS A 122 -26.09 -16.21 -26.18
C LYS A 122 -26.96 -17.46 -26.11
N ALA A 123 -26.71 -18.34 -25.14
CA ALA A 123 -27.50 -19.55 -24.93
C ALA A 123 -28.89 -19.26 -24.34
N THR A 124 -29.03 -18.22 -23.49
CA THR A 124 -30.33 -17.84 -22.89
C THR A 124 -31.24 -17.04 -23.84
N ARG A 125 -30.72 -16.62 -25.00
CA ARG A 125 -31.45 -15.81 -26.00
C ARG A 125 -32.04 -16.63 -27.14
N GLN A 126 -31.85 -17.95 -27.12
CA GLN A 126 -32.53 -18.94 -27.97
C GLN A 126 -33.63 -19.63 -27.16
#